data_AF-A0A2D7NIV4-F1
#
_entry.id   AF-A0A2D7NIV4-F1
#
_cell.length_a   1.000
_cell.length_b   1.000
_cell.length_c   1.000
_cell.angle_alpha   90.00
_cell.angle_beta   90.00
_cell.angle_gamma   90.00
#
_symmetry.space_group_name_H-M   'P 1'
#
loop_
_entity.id
_entity.type
_entity.pdbx_description
1 polymer ?
#
loop_
_entity_poly.entity_id
_entity_poly.type
_entity_poly.pdbx_seq_one_letter_code
_entity_poly.pdbx_strand_id
1 'polypeptide(L)'
;MTPLQPLLSTACLTTALLGTAASGQQSEHSAPHQLQEEQLQEEQLQEEQLKEQAREQEIEERILEHMEEYERLQQERAQEQAQEELRERESRVIGPPRGPIVRGQMRRYEYNVKVWIGYLFSEDPYNQNESIQIQCNSTQLILPVVMDGSFHSVNPDSIKVSGMIGNAWQTSDLPWTLRGPHPDGTAEIVLEFPAIDTDAIGMTVHWKVEAWEPQVKDKEAGRLPWPEKWPKEAEKFLKQSSYIDSTSETVLDFVRGITNDRQREVPIYLAAKEIIRHAVTHFFDVNGGRHSSLSISGNGTVIRNGQGSRGDMTCLAVGCLRAAGIPARPVLGLGEVWNNAEAMFEKRPILWGEFYLPGCGWIFFDPFKMRGTGIKWKSLDVPWEWFGTENDHAERTPLAYRLERPGNPSGRFCAAVDGLDRSSMWGEDGTAIVDFSTYRWSVGMWGWMVENCNTFGCNERRMKSITQINRTGSLFD
;
A
#
# COMPACT_ATOMS: atom_id res chain seq x y z
N MET A 1 -5.41 33.10 12.33
CA MET A 1 -4.80 34.15 11.49
C MET A 1 -5.91 35.10 11.04
N THR A 2 -5.71 36.37 11.31
CA THR A 2 -6.54 37.55 10.99
C THR A 2 -6.95 37.61 9.52
N PRO A 3 -8.18 38.06 9.16
CA PRO A 3 -8.41 38.70 7.88
C PRO A 3 -8.21 40.22 8.00
N LEU A 4 -7.25 40.71 7.22
CA LEU A 4 -6.87 42.11 7.03
C LEU A 4 -7.96 42.87 6.23
N GLN A 5 -8.20 44.12 6.64
CA GLN A 5 -9.00 45.12 5.92
C GLN A 5 -8.28 45.65 4.66
N PRO A 6 -9.00 46.18 3.66
CA PRO A 6 -8.41 47.04 2.65
C PRO A 6 -8.48 48.53 3.07
N LEU A 7 -7.31 49.16 3.14
CA LEU A 7 -7.12 50.61 3.14
C LEU A 7 -7.05 51.08 1.69
N LEU A 8 -7.94 51.99 1.26
CA LEU A 8 -7.72 52.79 0.06
C LEU A 8 -7.52 54.24 0.48
N SER A 9 -6.29 54.69 0.20
CA SER A 9 -5.73 55.99 0.48
C SER A 9 -6.22 57.03 -0.52
N THR A 10 -6.79 58.09 0.02
CA THR A 10 -7.00 59.39 -0.61
C THR A 10 -5.66 59.98 -1.06
N ALA A 11 -5.55 60.40 -2.31
CA ALA A 11 -4.49 61.30 -2.75
C ALA A 11 -5.12 62.50 -3.49
N CYS A 12 -4.93 63.64 -2.86
CA CYS A 12 -5.37 64.97 -3.25
C CYS A 12 -4.24 65.61 -4.08
N LEU A 13 -4.55 66.23 -5.21
CA LEU A 13 -3.63 67.18 -5.85
C LEU A 13 -4.42 68.32 -6.51
N THR A 14 -4.48 69.39 -5.75
CA THR A 14 -4.77 70.78 -6.11
C THR A 14 -3.81 71.31 -7.17
N THR A 15 -4.31 72.07 -8.15
CA THR A 15 -3.68 73.32 -8.59
C THR A 15 -4.75 74.29 -9.10
N ALA A 16 -4.77 75.47 -8.51
CA ALA A 16 -5.62 76.61 -8.83
C ALA A 16 -4.90 77.55 -9.80
N LEU A 17 -5.63 78.35 -10.60
CA LEU A 17 -5.34 79.78 -10.81
C LEU A 17 -6.46 80.49 -11.61
N LEU A 18 -7.13 81.39 -10.88
CA LEU A 18 -7.66 82.71 -11.21
C LEU A 18 -7.69 83.20 -12.67
N GLY A 19 -8.76 83.92 -13.03
CA GLY A 19 -8.61 85.08 -13.93
C GLY A 19 -9.83 85.57 -14.70
N THR A 20 -10.55 86.52 -14.10
CA THR A 20 -11.15 87.73 -14.74
C THR A 20 -12.22 87.60 -15.83
N ALA A 21 -13.41 88.09 -15.47
CA ALA A 21 -14.45 88.57 -16.37
C ALA A 21 -13.98 89.85 -17.09
N ALA A 22 -14.21 89.91 -18.40
CA ALA A 22 -14.21 91.14 -19.19
C ALA A 22 -15.33 91.05 -20.24
N SER A 23 -16.33 91.90 -20.06
CA SER A 23 -17.31 92.27 -21.07
C SER A 23 -16.62 93.03 -22.20
N GLY A 24 -16.80 92.61 -23.45
CA GLY A 24 -16.20 93.28 -24.60
C GLY A 24 -16.96 92.94 -25.88
N GLN A 25 -17.74 93.93 -26.34
CA GLN A 25 -18.51 93.96 -27.56
C GLN A 25 -17.67 93.80 -28.84
N GLN A 26 -18.37 93.36 -29.90
CA GLN A 26 -18.10 93.61 -31.33
C GLN A 26 -16.97 92.80 -32.00
N SER A 27 -17.35 91.91 -32.92
CA SER A 27 -17.45 92.28 -34.33
C SER A 27 -18.06 91.13 -35.14
N GLU A 28 -19.33 91.30 -35.50
CA GLU A 28 -19.95 90.56 -36.58
C GLU A 28 -19.31 91.03 -37.88
N HIS A 29 -18.55 90.16 -38.54
CA HIS A 29 -18.41 90.06 -40.01
C HIS A 29 -17.34 89.04 -40.37
N SER A 30 -17.66 87.75 -40.20
CA SER A 30 -17.12 86.60 -40.98
C SER A 30 -17.89 85.28 -40.69
N ALA A 31 -19.19 85.39 -40.36
CA ALA A 31 -19.99 84.29 -39.83
C ALA A 31 -20.31 83.10 -40.77
N PRO A 32 -20.30 83.18 -42.11
CA PRO A 32 -20.70 82.02 -42.91
C PRO A 32 -19.57 80.98 -43.11
N HIS A 33 -18.29 81.32 -42.86
CA HIS A 33 -17.18 80.39 -43.04
C HIS A 33 -16.84 79.60 -41.76
N GLN A 34 -16.92 80.23 -40.58
CA GLN A 34 -16.65 79.57 -39.29
C GLN A 34 -17.70 78.50 -38.94
N LEU A 35 -18.97 78.74 -39.26
CA LEU A 35 -20.05 77.76 -39.04
C LEU A 35 -19.89 76.50 -39.91
N GLN A 36 -19.32 76.62 -41.11
CA GLN A 36 -19.02 75.47 -41.96
C GLN A 36 -17.81 74.67 -41.47
N GLU A 37 -16.80 75.33 -40.91
CA GLU A 37 -15.64 74.66 -40.32
C GLU A 37 -16.00 73.93 -39.02
N GLU A 38 -16.83 74.50 -38.15
CA GLU A 38 -17.33 73.84 -36.95
C GLU A 38 -18.20 72.61 -37.28
N GLN A 39 -19.09 72.72 -38.26
CA GLN A 39 -19.90 71.58 -38.72
C GLN A 39 -19.03 70.45 -39.29
N LEU A 40 -17.99 70.79 -40.04
CA LEU A 40 -17.05 69.79 -40.58
C LEU A 40 -16.23 69.13 -39.47
N GLN A 41 -15.83 69.87 -38.44
CA GLN A 41 -15.12 69.33 -37.28
C GLN A 41 -16.01 68.42 -36.43
N GLU A 42 -17.28 68.77 -36.23
CA GLU A 42 -18.24 67.92 -35.54
C GLU A 42 -18.52 66.62 -36.31
N GLU A 43 -18.64 66.68 -37.64
CA GLU A 43 -18.82 65.50 -38.48
C GLU A 43 -17.58 64.58 -38.45
N GLN A 44 -16.37 65.16 -38.51
CA GLN A 44 -15.12 64.41 -38.37
C GLN A 44 -15.00 63.75 -37.00
N LEU A 45 -15.38 64.45 -35.93
CA LEU A 45 -15.35 63.91 -34.56
C LEU A 45 -16.36 62.77 -34.39
N GLN A 46 -17.57 62.91 -34.95
CA GLN A 46 -18.58 61.83 -34.94
C GLN A 46 -18.11 60.61 -35.74
N GLU A 47 -17.47 60.81 -36.89
CA GLU A 47 -16.90 59.71 -37.68
C GLU A 47 -15.75 59.00 -36.93
N GLU A 48 -14.91 59.75 -36.22
CA GLU A 48 -13.83 59.20 -35.40
C GLU A 48 -14.37 58.40 -34.21
N GLN A 49 -15.38 58.92 -33.51
CA GLN A 49 -16.07 58.22 -32.42
C GLN A 49 -16.73 56.91 -32.90
N LEU A 50 -17.38 56.92 -34.07
CA LEU A 50 -17.97 55.71 -34.65
C LEU A 50 -16.90 54.67 -35.02
N LYS A 51 -15.74 55.11 -35.54
CA LYS A 51 -14.60 54.22 -35.83
C LYS A 51 -13.99 53.66 -34.56
N GLU A 52 -13.90 54.43 -33.50
CA GLU A 52 -13.40 53.98 -32.19
C GLU A 52 -14.35 52.95 -31.57
N GLN A 53 -15.65 53.22 -31.55
CA GLN A 53 -16.66 52.25 -31.08
C GLN A 53 -16.64 50.95 -31.88
N ALA A 54 -16.48 51.02 -33.21
CA ALA A 54 -16.37 49.82 -34.05
C ALA A 54 -15.10 49.01 -33.74
N ARG A 55 -13.96 49.68 -33.45
CA ARG A 55 -12.72 49.00 -33.04
C ARG A 55 -12.85 48.36 -31.65
N GLU A 56 -13.52 49.02 -30.71
CA GLU A 56 -13.77 48.46 -29.38
C GLU A 56 -14.64 47.20 -29.48
N GLN A 57 -15.71 47.24 -30.28
CA GLN A 57 -16.55 46.06 -30.53
C GLN A 57 -15.77 44.91 -31.17
N GLU A 58 -14.91 45.19 -32.14
CA GLU A 58 -14.04 44.16 -32.77
C GLU A 58 -13.06 43.56 -31.75
N ILE A 59 -12.50 44.36 -30.84
CA ILE A 59 -11.61 43.88 -29.78
C ILE A 59 -12.38 43.00 -28.78
N GLU A 60 -13.58 43.41 -28.36
CA GLU A 60 -14.42 42.64 -27.45
C GLU A 60 -14.81 41.28 -28.05
N GLU A 61 -15.20 41.25 -29.34
CA GLU A 61 -15.52 40.01 -30.06
C GLU A 61 -14.31 39.07 -30.11
N ARG A 62 -13.12 39.59 -30.43
CA ARG A 62 -11.87 38.79 -30.42
C ARG A 62 -11.48 38.28 -29.05
N ILE A 63 -11.73 39.03 -27.99
CA ILE A 63 -11.49 38.58 -26.61
C ILE A 63 -12.45 37.43 -26.27
N LEU A 64 -13.72 37.54 -26.64
CA LEU A 64 -14.72 36.50 -26.41
C LEU A 64 -14.36 35.20 -27.15
N GLU A 65 -13.98 35.28 -28.43
CA GLU A 65 -13.52 34.13 -29.21
C GLU A 65 -12.32 33.43 -28.57
N HIS A 66 -11.34 34.21 -28.09
CA HIS A 66 -10.17 33.65 -27.40
C HIS A 66 -10.53 33.02 -26.04
N MET A 67 -11.49 33.57 -25.31
CA MET A 67 -11.97 32.97 -24.07
C MET A 67 -12.69 31.64 -24.33
N GLU A 68 -13.56 31.58 -25.34
CA GLU A 68 -14.24 30.34 -25.73
C GLU A 68 -13.25 29.27 -26.20
N GLU A 69 -12.24 29.63 -26.99
CA GLU A 69 -11.17 28.71 -27.41
C GLU A 69 -10.36 28.21 -26.22
N TYR A 70 -10.04 29.08 -25.26
CA TYR A 70 -9.34 28.69 -24.04
C TYR A 70 -10.16 27.71 -23.21
N GLU A 71 -11.45 27.95 -23.02
CA GLU A 71 -12.35 27.03 -22.30
C GLU A 71 -12.46 25.68 -23.01
N ARG A 72 -12.58 25.66 -24.34
CA ARG A 72 -12.57 24.42 -25.14
C ARG A 72 -11.29 23.62 -24.92
N LEU A 73 -10.12 24.28 -24.95
CA LEU A 73 -8.84 23.63 -24.71
C LEU A 73 -8.70 23.10 -23.27
N GLN A 74 -9.26 23.79 -22.27
CA GLN A 74 -9.29 23.29 -20.89
C GLN A 74 -10.18 22.06 -20.76
N GLN A 75 -11.34 22.04 -21.42
CA GLN A 75 -12.23 20.89 -21.44
C GLN A 75 -11.60 19.69 -22.15
N GLU A 76 -10.93 19.88 -23.28
CA GLU A 76 -10.21 18.82 -23.99
C GLU A 76 -9.10 18.22 -23.13
N ARG A 77 -8.28 19.06 -22.47
CA ARG A 77 -7.24 18.58 -21.54
C ARG A 77 -7.82 17.83 -20.35
N ALA A 78 -8.91 18.30 -19.78
CA ALA A 78 -9.59 17.62 -18.68
C ALA A 78 -10.17 16.26 -19.12
N GLN A 79 -10.70 16.16 -20.34
CA GLN A 79 -11.18 14.91 -20.91
C GLN A 79 -10.04 13.93 -21.20
N GLU A 80 -8.93 14.40 -21.77
CA GLU A 80 -7.73 13.57 -21.99
C GLU A 80 -7.17 13.04 -20.67
N GLN A 81 -7.05 13.90 -19.64
CA GLN A 81 -6.64 13.49 -18.31
C GLN A 81 -7.60 12.47 -17.70
N ALA A 82 -8.91 12.68 -17.79
CA ALA A 82 -9.90 11.73 -17.30
C ALA A 82 -9.86 10.38 -18.04
N GLN A 83 -9.63 10.40 -19.37
CA GLN A 83 -9.46 9.17 -20.16
C GLN A 83 -8.16 8.45 -19.84
N GLU A 84 -7.06 9.17 -19.62
CA GLU A 84 -5.79 8.60 -19.18
C GLU A 84 -5.92 8.01 -17.77
N GLU A 85 -6.56 8.71 -16.84
CA GLU A 85 -6.88 8.19 -15.51
C GLU A 85 -7.79 6.96 -15.57
N LEU A 86 -8.76 6.92 -16.48
CA LEU A 86 -9.62 5.76 -16.68
C LEU A 86 -8.83 4.58 -17.25
N ARG A 87 -8.01 4.78 -18.27
CA ARG A 87 -7.13 3.74 -18.82
C ARG A 87 -6.13 3.24 -17.79
N GLU A 88 -5.55 4.16 -17.01
CA GLU A 88 -4.68 3.81 -15.90
C GLU A 88 -5.46 3.02 -14.85
N ARG A 89 -6.68 3.42 -14.47
CA ARG A 89 -7.53 2.70 -13.52
C ARG A 89 -7.88 1.30 -14.03
N GLU A 90 -8.28 1.17 -15.29
CA GLU A 90 -8.55 -0.11 -15.93
C GLU A 90 -7.29 -0.98 -16.03
N SER A 91 -6.10 -0.39 -16.19
CA SER A 91 -4.82 -1.11 -16.14
C SER A 91 -4.34 -1.42 -14.72
N ARG A 92 -4.78 -0.65 -13.72
CA ARG A 92 -4.39 -0.75 -12.30
C ARG A 92 -5.23 -1.78 -11.56
N VAL A 93 -6.44 -2.08 -12.02
CA VAL A 93 -7.19 -3.21 -11.47
C VAL A 93 -6.40 -4.47 -11.84
N ILE A 94 -5.80 -5.11 -10.83
CA ILE A 94 -5.28 -6.47 -10.97
C ILE A 94 -6.49 -7.34 -11.28
N GLY A 95 -6.82 -7.42 -12.56
CA GLY A 95 -7.95 -8.19 -13.05
C GLY A 95 -7.74 -9.67 -12.73
N PRO A 96 -8.77 -10.50 -12.98
CA PRO A 96 -8.58 -11.94 -12.92
C PRO A 96 -7.37 -12.32 -13.78
N PRO A 97 -6.57 -13.30 -13.33
CA PRO A 97 -5.39 -13.73 -14.04
C PRO A 97 -5.72 -14.09 -15.49
N ARG A 98 -4.77 -13.84 -16.38
CA ARG A 98 -4.89 -14.11 -17.82
C ARG A 98 -3.87 -15.16 -18.26
N GLY A 99 -4.10 -15.72 -19.44
CA GLY A 99 -3.15 -16.65 -20.07
C GLY A 99 -3.08 -18.01 -19.35
N PRO A 100 -1.89 -18.50 -18.97
CA PRO A 100 -1.72 -19.83 -18.39
C PRO A 100 -2.18 -19.92 -16.93
N ILE A 101 -2.53 -18.79 -16.30
CA ILE A 101 -3.00 -18.73 -14.91
C ILE A 101 -4.53 -18.72 -14.91
N VAL A 102 -5.13 -19.60 -14.11
CA VAL A 102 -6.59 -19.77 -14.00
C VAL A 102 -6.98 -19.75 -12.52
N ARG A 103 -8.15 -19.17 -12.21
CA ARG A 103 -8.80 -19.30 -10.90
C ARG A 103 -9.62 -20.59 -10.89
N GLY A 104 -9.32 -21.47 -9.93
CA GLY A 104 -10.08 -22.68 -9.64
C GLY A 104 -11.28 -22.39 -8.73
N GLN A 105 -11.55 -23.29 -7.79
CA GLN A 105 -12.70 -23.15 -6.91
C GLN A 105 -12.57 -21.88 -6.03
N MET A 106 -13.67 -21.16 -5.89
CA MET A 106 -13.78 -19.97 -5.05
C MET A 106 -14.27 -20.35 -3.65
N ARG A 107 -13.75 -19.68 -2.63
CA ARG A 107 -14.29 -19.70 -1.27
C ARG A 107 -14.49 -18.27 -0.77
N ARG A 108 -15.49 -18.08 0.11
CA ARG A 108 -15.79 -16.79 0.75
C ARG A 108 -15.56 -16.85 2.24
N TYR A 109 -14.97 -15.80 2.79
CA TYR A 109 -14.72 -15.66 4.22
C TYR A 109 -15.22 -14.35 4.76
N GLU A 110 -15.58 -14.40 6.04
CA GLU A 110 -15.72 -13.23 6.87
C GLU A 110 -14.61 -13.26 7.93
N TYR A 111 -13.81 -12.20 7.93
CA TYR A 111 -12.73 -12.00 8.89
C TYR A 111 -13.17 -11.04 9.98
N ASN A 112 -12.69 -11.30 11.19
CA ASN A 112 -12.72 -10.41 12.33
C ASN A 112 -11.31 -10.41 12.95
N VAL A 113 -10.53 -9.39 12.63
CA VAL A 113 -9.17 -9.21 13.14
C VAL A 113 -9.16 -8.12 14.19
N LYS A 114 -8.72 -8.47 15.39
CA LYS A 114 -8.55 -7.57 16.52
C LYS A 114 -7.07 -7.36 16.79
N VAL A 115 -6.55 -6.19 16.53
CA VAL A 115 -5.22 -5.72 16.91
C VAL A 115 -5.32 -5.00 18.25
N TRP A 116 -4.45 -5.31 19.21
CA TRP A 116 -4.41 -4.67 20.51
C TRP A 116 -2.97 -4.39 20.93
N ILE A 117 -2.74 -3.17 21.39
CA ILE A 117 -1.51 -2.73 22.02
C ILE A 117 -1.88 -2.35 23.44
N GLY A 118 -1.34 -3.07 24.42
CA GLY A 118 -1.48 -2.68 25.79
C GLY A 118 -0.44 -3.35 26.65
N TYR A 119 -0.39 -2.92 27.89
CA TYR A 119 0.52 -3.49 28.86
C TYR A 119 -0.10 -4.76 29.43
N LEU A 120 0.60 -5.89 29.30
CA LEU A 120 0.27 -7.06 30.12
C LEU A 120 0.87 -6.81 31.49
N PHE A 121 0.03 -6.82 32.52
CA PHE A 121 0.49 -6.68 33.90
C PHE A 121 1.70 -7.58 34.17
N SER A 122 2.67 -7.02 34.88
CA SER A 122 3.83 -7.72 35.43
C SER A 122 3.39 -9.06 36.05
N GLU A 123 4.16 -10.12 35.82
CA GLU A 123 4.00 -11.44 36.47
C GLU A 123 4.04 -11.37 38.01
N ASP A 124 4.46 -10.22 38.57
CA ASP A 124 4.34 -9.92 39.99
C ASP A 124 2.97 -9.27 40.31
N PRO A 125 1.98 -10.04 40.81
CA PRO A 125 0.67 -9.51 41.20
C PRO A 125 0.73 -8.52 42.38
N TYR A 126 1.89 -8.37 43.03
CA TYR A 126 2.10 -7.44 44.14
C TYR A 126 2.67 -6.09 43.70
N ASN A 127 3.15 -5.95 42.46
CA ASN A 127 3.63 -4.67 41.92
C ASN A 127 2.54 -3.96 41.10
N GLN A 128 1.42 -3.63 41.76
CA GLN A 128 0.27 -2.94 41.15
C GLN A 128 0.50 -1.44 40.89
N ASN A 129 1.66 -0.90 41.30
CA ASN A 129 1.88 0.55 41.32
C ASN A 129 2.58 1.11 40.07
N GLU A 130 2.94 0.28 39.09
CA GLU A 130 3.54 0.72 37.83
C GLU A 130 2.58 0.49 36.65
N SER A 131 1.44 1.19 36.62
CA SER A 131 0.66 1.29 35.38
C SER A 131 1.43 2.14 34.38
N ILE A 132 2.09 1.52 33.41
CA ILE A 132 2.69 2.26 32.29
C ILE A 132 1.54 2.74 31.41
N GLN A 133 1.33 4.05 31.41
CA GLN A 133 0.35 4.70 30.55
C GLN A 133 0.96 4.97 29.17
N ILE A 134 0.18 4.69 28.14
CA ILE A 134 0.39 5.12 26.76
C ILE A 134 -0.09 6.56 26.69
N GLN A 135 0.85 7.51 26.64
CA GLN A 135 0.57 8.92 26.45
C GLN A 135 0.93 9.34 25.04
N CYS A 136 -0.08 9.63 24.22
CA CYS A 136 0.10 10.07 22.84
C CYS A 136 -0.70 11.35 22.59
N ASN A 137 -0.11 12.33 21.90
CA ASN A 137 -0.87 13.51 21.44
C ASN A 137 -1.84 13.18 20.29
N SER A 138 -1.46 12.19 19.49
CA SER A 138 -2.27 11.57 18.45
C SER A 138 -1.56 10.29 18.05
N THR A 139 -2.29 9.23 17.75
CA THR A 139 -1.68 8.01 17.22
C THR A 139 -2.60 7.33 16.21
N GLN A 140 -2.09 6.33 15.52
CA GLN A 140 -2.86 5.55 14.55
C GLN A 140 -2.59 4.07 14.79
N LEU A 141 -3.59 3.23 14.52
CA LEU A 141 -3.40 1.80 14.31
C LEU A 141 -3.65 1.51 12.84
N ILE A 142 -2.71 0.84 12.20
CA ILE A 142 -2.74 0.58 10.76
C ILE A 142 -2.74 -0.93 10.55
N LEU A 143 -3.72 -1.45 9.82
CA LEU A 143 -3.79 -2.84 9.41
C LEU A 143 -3.58 -2.91 7.88
N PRO A 144 -2.49 -3.52 7.38
CA PRO A 144 -2.36 -3.77 5.96
C PRO A 144 -3.39 -4.82 5.52
N VAL A 145 -3.97 -4.59 4.36
CA VAL A 145 -4.88 -5.53 3.69
C VAL A 145 -4.48 -5.62 2.23
N VAL A 146 -4.60 -6.81 1.63
CA VAL A 146 -4.53 -6.93 0.18
C VAL A 146 -5.94 -6.92 -0.38
N MET A 147 -6.30 -5.80 -1.01
CA MET A 147 -7.63 -5.58 -1.57
C MET A 147 -7.87 -6.44 -2.80
N ASP A 148 -6.91 -6.48 -3.72
CA ASP A 148 -7.02 -7.26 -4.95
C ASP A 148 -5.69 -7.92 -5.31
N GLY A 149 -5.76 -9.19 -5.68
CA GLY A 149 -4.65 -9.88 -6.31
C GLY A 149 -5.11 -11.01 -7.22
N SER A 150 -4.16 -11.79 -7.72
CA SER A 150 -4.47 -12.81 -8.72
C SER A 150 -5.47 -13.86 -8.22
N PHE A 151 -5.45 -14.17 -6.92
CA PHE A 151 -6.28 -15.23 -6.32
C PHE A 151 -7.08 -14.78 -5.09
N HIS A 152 -7.28 -13.48 -4.90
CA HIS A 152 -8.14 -12.96 -3.83
C HIS A 152 -8.71 -11.59 -4.19
N SER A 153 -9.83 -11.23 -3.56
CA SER A 153 -10.45 -9.92 -3.65
C SER A 153 -11.24 -9.62 -2.37
N VAL A 154 -11.09 -8.41 -1.86
CA VAL A 154 -11.77 -7.88 -0.68
C VAL A 154 -12.87 -6.95 -1.15
N ASN A 155 -14.07 -7.10 -0.59
CA ASN A 155 -15.11 -6.10 -0.79
C ASN A 155 -14.87 -4.89 0.14
N PRO A 156 -14.50 -3.70 -0.37
CA PRO A 156 -14.24 -2.52 0.48
C PRO A 156 -15.48 -2.10 1.30
N ASP A 157 -16.68 -2.24 0.76
CA ASP A 157 -17.93 -1.87 1.43
C ASP A 157 -18.26 -2.79 2.61
N SER A 158 -17.59 -3.94 2.69
CA SER A 158 -17.75 -4.87 3.80
C SER A 158 -16.87 -4.54 5.00
N ILE A 159 -15.92 -3.59 4.86
CA ILE A 159 -14.97 -3.24 5.91
C ILE A 159 -15.70 -2.46 7.01
N LYS A 160 -15.65 -2.98 8.23
CA LYS A 160 -16.12 -2.30 9.45
C LYS A 160 -14.99 -2.24 10.46
N VAL A 161 -14.74 -1.06 11.00
CA VAL A 161 -13.69 -0.83 11.99
C VAL A 161 -14.31 -0.37 13.30
N SER A 162 -13.79 -0.88 14.41
CA SER A 162 -14.11 -0.44 15.76
C SER A 162 -12.82 -0.25 16.54
N GLY A 163 -12.77 0.72 17.44
CA GLY A 163 -11.59 0.97 18.27
C GLY A 163 -11.79 0.63 19.73
N MET A 164 -10.71 0.59 20.49
CA MET A 164 -10.71 0.44 21.94
C MET A 164 -9.73 1.44 22.53
N ILE A 165 -10.15 2.12 23.59
CA ILE A 165 -9.31 2.97 24.44
C ILE A 165 -9.48 2.46 25.87
N GLY A 166 -8.37 2.10 26.51
CA GLY A 166 -8.33 1.37 27.77
C GLY A 166 -9.02 0.01 27.67
N ASN A 167 -9.97 -0.24 28.56
CA ASN A 167 -10.74 -1.49 28.61
C ASN A 167 -12.10 -1.40 27.90
N ALA A 168 -12.42 -0.27 27.23
CA ALA A 168 -13.73 -0.02 26.63
C ALA A 168 -13.66 0.00 25.09
N TRP A 169 -14.44 -0.88 24.44
CA TRP A 169 -14.63 -0.86 22.99
C TRP A 169 -15.58 0.26 22.59
N GLN A 170 -15.13 1.11 21.69
CA GLN A 170 -15.90 2.17 21.05
C GLN A 170 -16.18 1.76 19.60
N THR A 171 -17.41 1.36 19.32
CA THR A 171 -17.79 0.81 18.00
C THR A 171 -18.18 1.86 16.96
N SER A 172 -18.37 3.13 17.34
CA SER A 172 -18.93 4.16 16.43
C SER A 172 -18.21 5.50 16.39
N ASP A 173 -17.33 5.83 17.35
CA ASP A 173 -16.87 7.22 17.53
C ASP A 173 -15.45 7.51 17.04
N LEU A 174 -14.66 6.48 16.67
CA LEU A 174 -13.29 6.68 16.24
C LEU A 174 -13.18 6.78 14.71
N PRO A 175 -12.57 7.87 14.19
CA PRO A 175 -12.42 8.04 12.76
C PRO A 175 -11.46 7.00 12.19
N TRP A 176 -11.85 6.39 11.09
CA TRP A 176 -10.99 5.49 10.34
C TRP A 176 -11.04 5.80 8.84
N THR A 177 -9.98 5.45 8.14
CA THR A 177 -9.85 5.64 6.68
C THR A 177 -9.26 4.40 6.02
N LEU A 178 -9.62 4.17 4.76
CA LEU A 178 -8.95 3.19 3.90
C LEU A 178 -7.97 3.96 2.99
N ARG A 179 -6.67 3.80 3.21
CA ARG A 179 -5.64 4.38 2.35
C ARG A 179 -5.28 3.38 1.25
N GLY A 180 -5.71 3.65 0.02
CA GLY A 180 -5.53 2.76 -1.13
C GLY A 180 -6.79 2.66 -1.99
N PRO A 181 -6.90 1.63 -2.86
CA PRO A 181 -5.87 0.63 -3.13
C PRO A 181 -4.63 1.26 -3.80
N HIS A 182 -3.45 0.84 -3.36
CA HIS A 182 -2.17 1.11 -4.00
C HIS A 182 -2.05 0.35 -5.32
N PRO A 183 -1.12 0.75 -6.22
CA PRO A 183 -0.98 0.11 -7.53
C PRO A 183 -0.65 -1.40 -7.51
N ASP A 184 -0.26 -1.98 -6.38
CA ASP A 184 -0.06 -3.44 -6.24
C ASP A 184 -1.26 -4.19 -5.66
N GLY A 185 -2.39 -3.52 -5.51
CA GLY A 185 -3.61 -4.07 -4.93
C GLY A 185 -3.64 -4.09 -3.40
N THR A 186 -2.65 -3.51 -2.72
CA THR A 186 -2.67 -3.39 -1.24
C THR A 186 -3.41 -2.14 -0.79
N ALA A 187 -3.91 -2.11 0.44
CA ALA A 187 -4.41 -0.92 1.10
C ALA A 187 -4.07 -0.97 2.60
N GLU A 188 -4.27 0.14 3.28
CA GLU A 188 -4.07 0.27 4.72
C GLU A 188 -5.39 0.72 5.37
N ILE A 189 -5.89 -0.08 6.31
CA ILE A 189 -7.03 0.31 7.15
C ILE A 189 -6.45 1.05 8.35
N VAL A 190 -6.79 2.34 8.47
CA VAL A 190 -6.19 3.22 9.47
C VAL A 190 -7.23 3.72 10.44
N LEU A 191 -7.09 3.35 11.70
CA LEU A 191 -7.88 3.88 12.82
C LEU A 191 -7.07 4.97 13.51
N GLU A 192 -7.63 6.17 13.62
CA GLU A 192 -6.96 7.30 14.24
C GLU A 192 -7.44 7.49 15.68
N PHE A 193 -6.48 7.71 16.57
CA PHE A 193 -6.71 8.01 17.97
C PHE A 193 -6.33 9.47 18.22
N PRO A 194 -7.21 10.26 18.87
CA PRO A 194 -6.87 11.60 19.33
C PRO A 194 -5.82 11.53 20.45
N ALA A 195 -5.60 12.65 21.14
CA ALA A 195 -4.77 12.64 22.34
C ALA A 195 -5.36 11.65 23.37
N ILE A 196 -4.54 10.71 23.81
CA ILE A 196 -4.92 9.63 24.72
C ILE A 196 -3.88 9.48 25.83
N ASP A 197 -4.38 9.16 27.03
CA ASP A 197 -3.62 8.76 28.21
C ASP A 197 -4.31 7.50 28.75
N THR A 198 -3.78 6.32 28.39
CA THR A 198 -4.47 5.05 28.62
C THR A 198 -3.50 3.88 28.74
N ASP A 199 -3.89 2.77 29.34
CA ASP A 199 -3.09 1.54 29.46
C ASP A 199 -3.14 0.66 28.19
N ALA A 200 -4.11 0.89 27.32
CA ALA A 200 -4.37 0.06 26.15
C ALA A 200 -5.07 0.83 25.02
N ILE A 201 -4.73 0.46 23.79
CA ILE A 201 -5.51 0.79 22.59
C ILE A 201 -5.72 -0.46 21.74
N GLY A 202 -6.80 -0.49 20.96
CA GLY A 202 -7.06 -1.59 20.05
C GLY A 202 -7.90 -1.19 18.86
N MET A 203 -7.84 -2.03 17.83
CA MET A 203 -8.65 -1.93 16.62
C MET A 203 -9.22 -3.30 16.33
N THR A 204 -10.50 -3.37 16.01
CA THR A 204 -11.14 -4.55 15.43
C THR A 204 -11.62 -4.21 14.04
N VAL A 205 -11.24 -5.03 13.07
CA VAL A 205 -11.58 -4.87 11.66
C VAL A 205 -12.33 -6.13 11.21
N HIS A 206 -13.51 -5.92 10.64
CA HIS A 206 -14.31 -6.96 10.02
C HIS A 206 -14.36 -6.72 8.51
N TRP A 207 -14.19 -7.76 7.69
CA TRP A 207 -14.35 -7.65 6.23
C TRP A 207 -14.63 -9.00 5.58
N LYS A 208 -15.10 -8.96 4.34
CA LYS A 208 -15.35 -10.15 3.51
C LYS A 208 -14.29 -10.30 2.43
N VAL A 209 -13.87 -11.54 2.20
CA VAL A 209 -12.86 -11.91 1.20
C VAL A 209 -13.36 -13.05 0.33
N GLU A 210 -13.13 -12.93 -0.96
CA GLU A 210 -13.19 -14.05 -1.90
C GLU A 210 -11.75 -14.51 -2.18
N ALA A 211 -11.49 -15.82 -2.10
CA ALA A 211 -10.21 -16.43 -2.42
C ALA A 211 -10.42 -17.57 -3.43
N TRP A 212 -9.47 -17.78 -4.33
CA TRP A 212 -9.53 -18.80 -5.37
C TRP A 212 -8.33 -19.73 -5.30
N GLU A 213 -8.52 -20.98 -5.72
CA GLU A 213 -7.41 -21.91 -5.96
C GLU A 213 -6.61 -21.45 -7.18
N PRO A 214 -5.28 -21.29 -7.09
CA PRO A 214 -4.44 -21.02 -8.22
C PRO A 214 -4.30 -22.30 -9.04
N GLN A 215 -4.40 -22.17 -10.35
CA GLN A 215 -4.13 -23.23 -11.31
C GLN A 215 -3.24 -22.65 -12.40
N VAL A 216 -2.09 -23.28 -12.65
CA VAL A 216 -1.19 -22.89 -13.74
C VAL A 216 -1.07 -24.01 -14.77
N LYS A 217 -1.18 -23.65 -16.04
CA LYS A 217 -0.89 -24.52 -17.17
C LYS A 217 0.61 -24.47 -17.48
N ASP A 218 1.41 -25.30 -16.82
CA ASP A 218 2.89 -25.29 -16.91
C ASP A 218 3.44 -25.25 -18.34
N LYS A 219 2.84 -26.01 -19.27
CA LYS A 219 3.29 -26.06 -20.67
C LYS A 219 3.12 -24.73 -21.40
N GLU A 220 2.07 -23.98 -21.08
CA GLU A 220 1.81 -22.66 -21.66
C GLU A 220 2.70 -21.60 -20.96
N ALA A 221 2.79 -21.63 -19.63
CA ALA A 221 3.65 -20.73 -18.87
C ALA A 221 5.13 -20.90 -19.22
N GLY A 222 5.57 -22.14 -19.43
CA GLY A 222 6.92 -22.50 -19.85
C GLY A 222 7.31 -22.06 -21.26
N ARG A 223 6.41 -21.41 -22.02
CA ARG A 223 6.72 -20.81 -23.34
C ARG A 223 6.85 -19.30 -23.28
N LEU A 224 6.53 -18.66 -22.16
CA LEU A 224 6.50 -17.21 -22.07
C LEU A 224 7.93 -16.64 -22.02
N PRO A 225 8.24 -15.65 -22.88
CA PRO A 225 9.55 -15.03 -22.89
C PRO A 225 9.71 -14.07 -21.72
N TRP A 226 10.95 -13.61 -21.53
CA TRP A 226 11.23 -12.46 -20.70
C TRP A 226 10.68 -11.19 -21.36
N PRO A 227 10.09 -10.25 -20.59
CA PRO A 227 9.66 -8.99 -21.17
C PRO A 227 10.87 -8.08 -21.38
N GLU A 228 10.77 -7.15 -22.33
CA GLU A 228 11.78 -6.09 -22.49
C GLU A 228 11.76 -5.13 -21.29
N LYS A 229 10.56 -4.79 -20.82
CA LYS A 229 10.33 -3.93 -19.65
C LYS A 229 9.26 -4.52 -18.75
N TRP A 230 9.49 -4.41 -17.45
CA TRP A 230 8.49 -4.79 -16.45
C TRP A 230 7.40 -3.72 -16.36
N PRO A 231 6.14 -4.12 -16.12
CA PRO A 231 5.09 -3.15 -15.86
C PRO A 231 5.31 -2.50 -14.48
N LYS A 232 4.89 -1.25 -14.32
CA LYS A 232 5.23 -0.40 -13.16
C LYS A 232 4.83 -1.03 -11.83
N GLU A 233 3.70 -1.74 -11.79
CA GLU A 233 3.19 -2.42 -10.61
C GLU A 233 4.07 -3.57 -10.15
N ALA A 234 4.76 -4.25 -11.08
CA ALA A 234 5.66 -5.36 -10.80
C ALA A 234 7.10 -4.87 -10.53
N GLU A 235 7.56 -3.83 -11.24
CA GLU A 235 8.94 -3.34 -11.21
C GLU A 235 9.46 -3.05 -9.80
N LYS A 236 8.62 -2.48 -8.93
CA LYS A 236 9.00 -2.19 -7.54
C LYS A 236 9.40 -3.44 -6.74
N PHE A 237 8.90 -4.61 -7.12
CA PHE A 237 9.21 -5.90 -6.49
C PHE A 237 10.49 -6.54 -7.01
N LEU A 238 11.31 -5.81 -7.78
CA LEU A 238 12.71 -6.14 -8.04
C LEU A 238 13.64 -5.60 -6.94
N LYS A 239 13.21 -4.58 -6.21
CA LYS A 239 14.02 -3.90 -5.21
C LYS A 239 14.20 -4.76 -3.96
N GLN A 240 15.30 -4.54 -3.25
CA GLN A 240 15.48 -5.08 -1.91
C GLN A 240 14.39 -4.57 -0.95
N SER A 241 14.10 -5.35 0.07
CA SER A 241 13.20 -4.99 1.16
C SER A 241 13.66 -5.66 2.46
N SER A 242 13.04 -5.34 3.59
CA SER A 242 13.34 -6.01 4.86
C SER A 242 13.45 -7.53 4.73
N TYR A 243 14.53 -8.07 5.30
CA TYR A 243 14.95 -9.48 5.26
C TYR A 243 15.28 -10.08 3.88
N ILE A 244 15.11 -9.30 2.81
CA ILE A 244 15.30 -9.71 1.41
C ILE A 244 16.30 -8.74 0.76
N ASP A 245 17.58 -8.94 1.06
CA ASP A 245 18.67 -8.24 0.38
C ASP A 245 19.03 -8.99 -0.91
N SER A 246 18.33 -8.67 -1.99
CA SER A 246 18.56 -9.26 -3.32
C SER A 246 19.80 -8.69 -4.03
N THR A 247 20.46 -7.70 -3.44
CA THR A 247 21.65 -7.05 -4.01
C THR A 247 22.95 -7.46 -3.33
N SER A 248 22.88 -8.18 -2.21
CA SER A 248 24.07 -8.72 -1.55
C SER A 248 24.84 -9.68 -2.45
N GLU A 249 26.17 -9.59 -2.40
CA GLU A 249 27.04 -10.47 -3.18
C GLU A 249 26.78 -11.94 -2.87
N THR A 250 26.48 -12.28 -1.61
CA THR A 250 26.12 -13.65 -1.20
C THR A 250 24.92 -14.19 -1.96
N VAL A 251 23.87 -13.38 -2.18
CA VAL A 251 22.67 -13.80 -2.91
C VAL A 251 22.92 -13.81 -4.41
N LEU A 252 23.65 -12.82 -4.93
CA LEU A 252 24.05 -12.77 -6.33
C LEU A 252 24.89 -14.00 -6.70
N ASP A 253 25.92 -14.33 -5.93
CA ASP A 253 26.77 -15.51 -6.14
C ASP A 253 25.99 -16.81 -6.05
N PHE A 254 25.04 -16.91 -5.12
CA PHE A 254 24.16 -18.06 -5.03
C PHE A 254 23.32 -18.24 -6.32
N VAL A 255 22.74 -17.15 -6.85
CA VAL A 255 21.99 -17.17 -8.12
C VAL A 255 22.89 -17.44 -9.33
N ARG A 256 24.10 -16.88 -9.37
CA ARG A 256 25.10 -17.17 -10.40
C ARG A 256 25.50 -18.64 -10.39
N GLY A 257 25.69 -19.23 -9.21
CA GLY A 257 25.97 -20.67 -9.07
C GLY A 257 24.88 -21.58 -9.63
N ILE A 258 23.62 -21.12 -9.61
CA ILE A 258 22.49 -21.86 -10.19
C ILE A 258 22.40 -21.65 -11.71
N THR A 259 22.49 -20.40 -12.15
CA THR A 259 22.09 -19.98 -13.50
C THR A 259 23.27 -19.81 -14.46
N ASN A 260 24.49 -19.68 -13.93
CA ASN A 260 25.68 -19.23 -14.65
C ASN A 260 25.43 -17.95 -15.46
N ASP A 261 24.63 -17.01 -14.91
CA ASP A 261 24.20 -15.76 -15.56
C ASP A 261 23.38 -15.94 -16.86
N ARG A 262 22.85 -17.14 -17.09
CA ARG A 262 22.08 -17.51 -18.30
C ARG A 262 20.58 -17.70 -18.04
N GLN A 263 20.05 -17.15 -16.96
CA GLN A 263 18.62 -17.26 -16.63
C GLN A 263 17.69 -16.71 -17.72
N ARG A 264 18.18 -15.77 -18.54
CA ARG A 264 17.41 -15.19 -19.67
C ARG A 264 17.43 -16.04 -20.94
N GLU A 265 18.26 -17.08 -21.03
CA GLU A 265 18.28 -18.01 -22.17
C GLU A 265 17.13 -19.03 -22.13
N VAL A 266 16.49 -19.18 -20.97
CA VAL A 266 15.32 -20.05 -20.79
C VAL A 266 14.06 -19.23 -20.51
N PRO A 267 12.87 -19.75 -20.85
CA PRO A 267 11.59 -19.12 -20.51
C PRO A 267 11.49 -18.79 -19.03
N ILE A 268 10.94 -17.61 -18.71
CA ILE A 268 10.97 -17.05 -17.36
C ILE A 268 10.36 -17.97 -16.31
N TYR A 269 9.28 -18.66 -16.64
CA TYR A 269 8.62 -19.61 -15.76
C TYR A 269 9.54 -20.77 -15.35
N LEU A 270 10.33 -21.28 -16.29
CA LEU A 270 11.28 -22.37 -16.04
C LEU A 270 12.49 -21.87 -15.26
N ALA A 271 12.98 -20.65 -15.54
CA ALA A 271 14.02 -20.00 -14.73
C ALA A 271 13.57 -19.87 -13.26
N ALA A 272 12.34 -19.36 -13.04
CA ALA A 272 11.79 -19.21 -11.70
C ALA A 272 11.68 -20.56 -10.96
N LYS A 273 11.20 -21.62 -11.63
CA LYS A 273 11.15 -22.99 -11.08
C LYS A 273 12.53 -23.49 -10.66
N GLU A 274 13.55 -23.35 -11.51
CA GLU A 274 14.93 -23.77 -11.20
C GLU A 274 15.45 -23.02 -9.97
N ILE A 275 15.36 -21.69 -9.96
CA ILE A 275 15.86 -20.85 -8.87
C ILE A 275 15.16 -21.18 -7.55
N ILE A 276 13.83 -21.29 -7.56
CA ILE A 276 13.05 -21.66 -6.36
C ILE A 276 13.46 -23.06 -5.90
N ARG A 277 13.61 -24.04 -6.79
CA ARG A 277 14.04 -25.40 -6.41
C ARG A 277 15.35 -25.36 -5.62
N HIS A 278 16.37 -24.66 -6.12
CA HIS A 278 17.65 -24.54 -5.43
C HIS A 278 17.51 -23.83 -4.08
N ALA A 279 16.76 -22.74 -4.02
CA ALA A 279 16.48 -22.05 -2.75
C ALA A 279 15.80 -22.97 -1.72
N VAL A 280 14.83 -23.80 -2.13
CA VAL A 280 14.19 -24.78 -1.25
C VAL A 280 15.15 -25.88 -0.82
N THR A 281 15.94 -26.43 -1.74
CA THR A 281 16.84 -27.56 -1.46
C THR A 281 18.11 -27.16 -0.71
N HIS A 282 18.39 -25.86 -0.58
CA HIS A 282 19.49 -25.34 0.23
C HIS A 282 19.30 -25.62 1.74
N PHE A 283 18.05 -25.76 2.19
CA PHE A 283 17.74 -25.97 3.60
C PHE A 283 17.82 -27.45 3.99
N PHE A 284 18.86 -27.80 4.74
CA PHE A 284 18.97 -29.13 5.36
C PHE A 284 18.24 -29.22 6.69
N ASP A 285 18.04 -28.10 7.38
CA ASP A 285 17.16 -28.00 8.55
C ASP A 285 16.22 -26.79 8.44
N VAL A 286 14.96 -26.99 8.81
CA VAL A 286 13.99 -25.91 8.94
C VAL A 286 13.40 -26.11 10.31
N ASN A 287 13.80 -25.25 11.24
CA ASN A 287 13.62 -25.43 12.67
C ASN A 287 12.23 -26.02 13.01
N GLY A 288 12.23 -27.28 13.44
CA GLY A 288 11.05 -28.11 13.70
C GLY A 288 10.14 -27.57 14.82
N GLY A 289 9.30 -26.58 14.51
CA GLY A 289 8.22 -26.11 15.38
C GLY A 289 8.63 -25.27 16.59
N ARG A 290 9.93 -25.01 16.81
CA ARG A 290 10.42 -24.22 17.95
C ARG A 290 10.51 -22.71 17.70
N HIS A 291 10.53 -22.29 16.45
CA HIS A 291 10.54 -20.87 16.07
C HIS A 291 9.20 -20.50 15.43
N SER A 292 8.70 -19.29 15.70
CA SER A 292 7.46 -18.81 15.07
C SER A 292 7.59 -18.90 13.54
N SER A 293 6.48 -19.10 12.83
CA SER A 293 6.45 -19.09 11.35
C SER A 293 7.00 -17.80 10.73
N LEU A 294 7.23 -16.79 11.56
CA LEU A 294 7.61 -15.42 11.24
C LEU A 294 8.99 -15.01 11.79
N SER A 295 9.78 -15.91 12.38
CA SER A 295 11.15 -15.58 12.81
C SER A 295 12.06 -15.55 11.58
N ILE A 296 12.52 -14.38 11.14
CA ILE A 296 13.30 -14.22 9.90
C ILE A 296 14.69 -13.69 10.22
N SER A 297 15.71 -14.46 9.86
CA SER A 297 17.14 -14.13 10.06
C SER A 297 17.74 -13.37 8.88
N GLY A 298 17.07 -13.38 7.73
CA GLY A 298 17.50 -12.73 6.50
C GLY A 298 18.26 -13.66 5.56
N ASN A 299 18.09 -13.44 4.25
CA ASN A 299 18.58 -14.33 3.19
C ASN A 299 20.10 -14.61 3.23
N GLY A 300 20.96 -13.62 3.50
CA GLY A 300 22.41 -13.81 3.56
C GLY A 300 22.86 -14.75 4.70
N THR A 301 22.22 -14.67 5.87
CA THR A 301 22.50 -15.56 7.02
C THR A 301 22.10 -16.99 6.70
N VAL A 302 20.95 -17.14 6.07
CA VAL A 302 20.37 -18.44 5.72
C VAL A 302 21.18 -19.14 4.63
N ILE A 303 21.71 -18.41 3.65
CA ILE A 303 22.62 -18.98 2.64
C ILE A 303 23.86 -19.57 3.32
N ARG A 304 24.46 -18.87 4.29
CA ARG A 304 25.66 -19.36 4.99
C ARG A 304 25.38 -20.57 5.87
N ASN A 305 24.22 -20.60 6.53
CA ASN A 305 23.94 -21.62 7.53
C ASN A 305 23.18 -22.83 6.97
N GLY A 306 22.45 -22.68 5.86
CA GLY A 306 21.56 -23.71 5.30
C GLY A 306 20.41 -24.11 6.23
N GLN A 307 20.06 -23.22 7.17
CA GLN A 307 19.01 -23.40 8.16
C GLN A 307 18.19 -22.13 8.32
N GLY A 308 16.90 -22.26 8.67
CA GLY A 308 16.02 -21.12 8.94
C GLY A 308 14.59 -21.52 9.25
N SER A 309 13.68 -20.53 9.28
CA SER A 309 12.23 -20.74 9.41
C SER A 309 11.52 -20.83 8.05
N ARG A 310 10.18 -21.01 8.07
CA ARG A 310 9.33 -20.83 6.87
C ARG A 310 9.50 -19.45 6.23
N GLY A 311 9.59 -18.41 7.08
CA GLY A 311 9.79 -17.04 6.63
C GLY A 311 11.14 -16.87 5.93
N ASP A 312 12.20 -17.47 6.47
CA ASP A 312 13.53 -17.47 5.86
C ASP A 312 13.54 -18.15 4.49
N MET A 313 12.89 -19.31 4.36
CA MET A 313 12.77 -20.01 3.06
C MET A 313 12.07 -19.15 2.01
N THR A 314 10.99 -18.49 2.42
CA THR A 314 10.22 -17.59 1.56
C THR A 314 11.07 -16.39 1.14
N CYS A 315 11.73 -15.74 2.10
CA CYS A 315 12.58 -14.58 1.85
C CYS A 315 13.78 -14.91 0.97
N LEU A 316 14.40 -16.08 1.16
CA LEU A 316 15.49 -16.55 0.30
C LEU A 316 15.01 -16.76 -1.13
N ALA A 317 13.93 -17.51 -1.33
CA ALA A 317 13.39 -17.78 -2.65
C ALA A 317 13.00 -16.49 -3.39
N VAL A 318 12.32 -15.56 -2.72
CA VAL A 318 11.99 -14.24 -3.28
C VAL A 318 13.26 -13.43 -3.59
N GLY A 319 14.24 -13.41 -2.68
CA GLY A 319 15.50 -12.69 -2.88
C GLY A 319 16.30 -13.21 -4.08
N CYS A 320 16.35 -14.53 -4.27
CA CYS A 320 16.99 -15.15 -5.42
C CYS A 320 16.28 -14.81 -6.74
N LEU A 321 14.95 -14.79 -6.77
CA LEU A 321 14.19 -14.37 -7.96
C LEU A 321 14.48 -12.90 -8.31
N ARG A 322 14.48 -12.01 -7.31
CA ARG A 322 14.80 -10.59 -7.51
C ARG A 322 16.23 -10.40 -8.03
N ALA A 323 17.19 -11.11 -7.46
CA ALA A 323 18.58 -11.12 -7.91
C ALA A 323 18.72 -11.62 -9.37
N ALA A 324 17.86 -12.56 -9.79
CA ALA A 324 17.79 -13.03 -11.17
C ALA A 324 17.07 -12.06 -12.13
N GLY A 325 16.49 -10.97 -11.63
CA GLY A 325 15.72 -9.98 -12.40
C GLY A 325 14.25 -10.34 -12.61
N ILE A 326 13.69 -11.23 -11.78
CA ILE A 326 12.28 -11.62 -11.78
C ILE A 326 11.57 -10.90 -10.62
N PRO A 327 10.55 -10.07 -10.87
CA PRO A 327 9.78 -9.43 -9.81
C PRO A 327 9.12 -10.50 -8.93
N ALA A 328 9.39 -10.43 -7.63
CA ALA A 328 8.87 -11.38 -6.66
C ALA A 328 8.58 -10.69 -5.34
N ARG A 329 7.59 -11.19 -4.60
CA ARG A 329 7.17 -10.62 -3.31
C ARG A 329 6.91 -11.70 -2.28
N PRO A 330 7.29 -11.47 -1.01
CA PRO A 330 6.75 -12.27 0.06
C PRO A 330 5.28 -11.92 0.22
N VAL A 331 4.49 -12.88 0.68
CA VAL A 331 3.11 -12.68 1.03
C VAL A 331 2.91 -13.18 2.44
N LEU A 332 2.66 -12.23 3.34
CA LEU A 332 2.20 -12.50 4.69
C LEU A 332 0.69 -12.65 4.62
N GLY A 333 0.19 -13.78 5.08
CA GLY A 333 -1.24 -14.00 5.14
C GLY A 333 -1.64 -14.99 6.21
N LEU A 334 -2.92 -15.35 6.19
CA LEU A 334 -3.52 -16.32 7.08
C LEU A 334 -3.71 -17.62 6.34
N GLY A 335 -3.45 -18.74 7.00
CA GLY A 335 -3.76 -20.06 6.46
C GLY A 335 -3.79 -21.11 7.54
N GLU A 336 -4.06 -22.35 7.15
CA GLU A 336 -4.05 -23.48 8.07
C GLU A 336 -2.68 -24.14 8.17
N VAL A 337 -2.30 -24.46 9.40
CA VAL A 337 -1.13 -25.27 9.70
C VAL A 337 -1.59 -26.43 10.57
N TRP A 338 -1.17 -27.64 10.22
CA TRP A 338 -1.41 -28.81 11.05
C TRP A 338 -0.60 -28.70 12.35
N ASN A 339 -1.29 -28.70 13.48
CA ASN A 339 -0.69 -28.73 14.80
C ASN A 339 -0.56 -30.19 15.25
N ASN A 340 0.67 -30.71 15.29
CA ASN A 340 0.93 -32.10 15.69
C ASN A 340 0.57 -32.39 17.16
N ALA A 341 0.71 -31.40 18.05
CA ALA A 341 0.47 -31.61 19.47
C ALA A 341 -1.03 -31.77 19.77
N GLU A 342 -1.86 -31.01 19.06
CA GLU A 342 -3.32 -30.99 19.24
C GLU A 342 -4.05 -31.86 18.20
N ALA A 343 -3.32 -32.42 17.22
CA ALA A 343 -3.85 -33.19 16.10
C ALA A 343 -5.01 -32.47 15.38
N MET A 344 -4.89 -31.15 15.21
CA MET A 344 -5.91 -30.32 14.56
C MET A 344 -5.27 -29.27 13.64
N PHE A 345 -6.04 -28.80 12.66
CA PHE A 345 -5.66 -27.64 11.87
C PHE A 345 -5.84 -26.37 12.69
N GLU A 346 -4.80 -25.56 12.71
CA GLU A 346 -4.79 -24.27 13.39
C GLU A 346 -4.59 -23.14 12.38
N LYS A 347 -5.43 -22.10 12.48
CA LYS A 347 -5.29 -20.90 11.66
C LYS A 347 -4.12 -20.09 12.21
N ARG A 348 -3.07 -19.92 11.42
CA ARG A 348 -1.86 -19.17 11.79
C ARG A 348 -1.44 -18.21 10.69
N PRO A 349 -0.65 -17.19 11.03
CA PRO A 349 0.10 -16.41 10.05
C PRO A 349 1.09 -17.31 9.36
N ILE A 350 1.10 -17.24 8.04
CA ILE A 350 2.01 -17.98 7.19
C ILE A 350 2.62 -17.05 6.16
N LEU A 351 3.81 -17.42 5.70
CA LEU A 351 4.53 -16.75 4.63
C LEU A 351 4.62 -17.67 3.43
N TRP A 352 4.36 -17.11 2.26
CA TRP A 352 4.61 -17.74 0.96
C TRP A 352 5.14 -16.70 -0.02
N GLY A 353 5.51 -17.12 -1.22
CA GLY A 353 6.03 -16.23 -2.24
C GLY A 353 5.08 -16.11 -3.43
N GLU A 354 5.17 -14.97 -4.11
CA GLU A 354 4.60 -14.79 -5.43
C GLU A 354 5.66 -14.21 -6.37
N PHE A 355 5.64 -14.60 -7.65
CA PHE A 355 6.44 -13.96 -8.68
C PHE A 355 5.59 -13.54 -9.88
N TYR A 356 5.97 -12.46 -10.54
CA TYR A 356 5.17 -11.91 -11.63
C TYR A 356 5.49 -12.60 -12.96
N LEU A 357 4.46 -13.07 -13.64
CA LEU A 357 4.52 -13.60 -14.99
C LEU A 357 3.93 -12.57 -15.98
N PRO A 358 4.72 -12.07 -16.96
CA PRO A 358 4.32 -10.98 -17.85
C PRO A 358 2.95 -11.20 -18.51
N GLY A 359 2.05 -10.22 -18.38
CA GLY A 359 0.71 -10.26 -18.97
C GLY A 359 -0.25 -11.28 -18.36
N CYS A 360 0.19 -12.04 -17.35
CA CYS A 360 -0.59 -13.13 -16.76
C CYS A 360 -1.01 -12.83 -15.32
N GLY A 361 -0.11 -12.23 -14.54
CA GLY A 361 -0.33 -11.89 -13.13
C GLY A 361 0.71 -12.53 -12.21
N TRP A 362 0.37 -12.65 -10.93
CA TRP A 362 1.25 -13.21 -9.91
C TRP A 362 1.05 -14.72 -9.78
N ILE A 363 2.14 -15.47 -9.86
CA ILE A 363 2.18 -16.91 -9.64
C ILE A 363 2.59 -17.18 -8.20
N PHE A 364 1.72 -17.90 -7.50
CA PHE A 364 1.92 -18.39 -6.16
C PHE A 364 3.04 -19.46 -6.09
N PHE A 365 3.80 -19.48 -5.01
CA PHE A 365 4.59 -20.65 -4.61
C PHE A 365 4.79 -20.71 -3.08
N ASP A 366 4.88 -21.91 -2.51
CA ASP A 366 5.15 -22.12 -1.08
C ASP A 366 6.43 -22.98 -0.87
N PRO A 367 7.60 -22.33 -0.67
CA PRO A 367 8.87 -23.02 -0.48
C PRO A 367 8.87 -24.05 0.63
N PHE A 368 8.12 -23.79 1.71
CA PHE A 368 8.07 -24.67 2.88
C PHE A 368 7.31 -25.95 2.56
N LYS A 369 6.17 -25.84 1.87
CA LYS A 369 5.38 -27.01 1.42
C LYS A 369 6.05 -27.78 0.29
N MET A 370 6.79 -27.10 -0.58
CA MET A 370 7.55 -27.76 -1.65
C MET A 370 8.69 -28.65 -1.12
N ARG A 371 9.23 -28.35 0.07
CA ARG A 371 10.30 -29.14 0.69
C ARG A 371 9.86 -30.58 0.94
N GLY A 372 10.76 -31.53 0.68
CA GLY A 372 10.48 -32.96 0.91
C GLY A 372 9.60 -33.64 -0.15
N THR A 373 9.01 -32.89 -1.10
CA THR A 373 8.15 -33.46 -2.16
C THR A 373 8.95 -34.06 -3.35
N GLY A 374 10.25 -34.25 -3.18
CA GLY A 374 11.15 -34.75 -4.23
C GLY A 374 11.45 -33.76 -5.36
N ILE A 375 11.17 -32.45 -5.20
CA ILE A 375 11.38 -31.42 -6.23
C ILE A 375 12.79 -31.41 -6.83
N LYS A 376 13.81 -31.86 -6.08
CA LYS A 376 15.21 -31.97 -6.54
C LYS A 376 15.33 -32.80 -7.82
N TRP A 377 14.47 -33.81 -7.98
CA TRP A 377 14.52 -34.80 -9.05
C TRP A 377 13.40 -34.62 -10.07
N LYS A 378 12.50 -33.65 -9.87
CA LYS A 378 11.39 -33.39 -10.79
C LYS A 378 11.89 -32.55 -11.97
N SER A 379 11.44 -32.91 -13.17
CA SER A 379 11.66 -32.10 -14.36
C SER A 379 10.96 -30.73 -14.25
N LEU A 380 11.48 -29.72 -14.95
CA LEU A 380 10.91 -28.37 -14.94
C LEU A 380 9.59 -28.26 -15.71
N ASP A 381 9.36 -29.13 -16.69
CA ASP A 381 8.20 -29.11 -17.58
C ASP A 381 6.95 -29.81 -17.03
N VAL A 382 7.07 -30.47 -15.88
CA VAL A 382 5.93 -31.11 -15.18
C VAL A 382 5.37 -30.20 -14.08
N PRO A 383 4.06 -30.25 -13.81
CA PRO A 383 3.46 -29.51 -12.70
C PRO A 383 4.10 -29.87 -11.35
N TRP A 384 4.36 -28.85 -10.54
CA TRP A 384 4.81 -29.03 -9.16
C TRP A 384 3.72 -28.52 -8.22
N GLU A 385 3.29 -29.38 -7.30
CA GLU A 385 2.39 -28.98 -6.23
C GLU A 385 3.02 -27.83 -5.43
N TRP A 386 2.21 -26.84 -5.04
CA TRP A 386 2.64 -25.62 -4.35
C TRP A 386 3.51 -24.69 -5.20
N PHE A 387 3.51 -24.84 -6.52
CA PHE A 387 4.08 -23.92 -7.50
C PHE A 387 3.03 -23.61 -8.57
N GLY A 388 2.36 -22.48 -8.46
CA GLY A 388 1.27 -22.05 -9.35
C GLY A 388 -0.03 -22.84 -9.20
N THR A 389 0.01 -24.05 -8.64
CA THR A 389 -1.15 -24.91 -8.43
C THR A 389 -1.22 -25.41 -6.98
N GLU A 390 -2.33 -25.15 -6.30
CA GLU A 390 -2.62 -25.61 -4.93
C GLU A 390 -4.15 -25.66 -4.73
N ASN A 391 -4.69 -26.85 -4.43
CA ASN A 391 -6.13 -27.04 -4.26
C ASN A 391 -6.66 -26.45 -2.94
N ASP A 392 -5.81 -26.26 -1.93
CA ASP A 392 -6.22 -25.67 -0.66
C ASP A 392 -5.86 -24.18 -0.55
N HIS A 393 -5.42 -23.55 -1.63
CA HIS A 393 -4.98 -22.16 -1.56
C HIS A 393 -6.12 -21.20 -1.27
N ALA A 394 -7.35 -21.56 -1.67
CA ALA A 394 -8.52 -20.78 -1.31
C ALA A 394 -8.68 -20.71 0.22
N GLU A 395 -8.04 -21.58 1.02
CA GLU A 395 -7.99 -21.47 2.48
C GLU A 395 -6.99 -20.43 2.99
N ARG A 396 -6.23 -19.79 2.10
CA ARG A 396 -5.28 -18.73 2.44
C ARG A 396 -5.86 -17.37 2.12
N THR A 397 -5.48 -16.37 2.89
CA THR A 397 -5.83 -14.98 2.60
C THR A 397 -4.63 -14.08 2.84
N PRO A 398 -4.15 -13.38 1.80
CA PRO A 398 -3.04 -12.47 1.95
C PRO A 398 -3.46 -11.23 2.72
N LEU A 399 -2.54 -10.74 3.55
CA LEU A 399 -2.72 -9.56 4.38
C LEU A 399 -1.74 -8.46 3.96
N ALA A 400 -0.49 -8.83 3.63
CA ALA A 400 0.53 -7.87 3.25
C ALA A 400 1.57 -8.46 2.28
N TYR A 401 2.14 -7.60 1.43
CA TYR A 401 3.30 -7.91 0.59
C TYR A 401 4.63 -7.37 1.13
N ARG A 402 4.58 -6.70 2.28
CA ARG A 402 5.74 -6.14 2.97
C ARG A 402 5.85 -6.79 4.34
N LEU A 403 7.09 -7.00 4.75
CA LEU A 403 7.44 -7.50 6.07
C LEU A 403 7.88 -6.37 7.01
N GLU A 404 7.75 -5.11 6.57
CA GLU A 404 8.17 -3.93 7.30
C GLU A 404 7.14 -2.80 7.21
N ARG A 405 7.22 -1.90 8.18
CA ARG A 405 6.47 -0.64 8.23
C ARG A 405 6.99 0.35 7.19
N PRO A 406 6.11 1.05 6.44
CA PRO A 406 6.51 2.20 5.62
C PRO A 406 7.19 3.29 6.45
N GLY A 407 8.39 3.72 6.07
CA GLY A 407 9.07 4.90 6.65
C GLY A 407 10.04 4.62 7.80
N ASN A 408 10.22 3.37 8.25
CA ASN A 408 11.25 3.02 9.22
C ASN A 408 12.21 1.95 8.67
N PRO A 409 13.23 2.34 7.87
CA PRO A 409 14.21 1.40 7.31
C PRO A 409 15.16 0.79 8.36
N SER A 410 15.06 1.20 9.62
CA SER A 410 16.05 0.88 10.66
C SER A 410 15.60 -0.16 11.69
N GLY A 411 14.31 -0.55 11.74
CA GLY A 411 13.80 -1.55 12.70
C GLY A 411 14.12 -1.25 14.17
N ARG A 412 14.47 -0.01 14.52
CA ARG A 412 15.01 0.38 15.84
C ARG A 412 13.99 1.06 16.75
N PHE A 413 12.69 0.88 16.53
CA PHE A 413 11.68 1.31 17.48
C PHE A 413 11.15 0.10 18.22
N CYS A 414 11.45 -0.01 19.52
CA CYS A 414 10.97 -1.03 20.45
C CYS A 414 10.83 -2.42 19.78
N ALA A 415 11.94 -3.15 19.60
CA ALA A 415 12.00 -4.44 18.90
C ALA A 415 10.98 -5.51 19.39
N ALA A 416 10.32 -5.31 20.54
CA ALA A 416 9.20 -6.13 21.01
C ALA A 416 7.83 -5.85 20.35
N VAL A 417 7.67 -4.73 19.63
CA VAL A 417 6.42 -4.36 18.93
C VAL A 417 6.48 -4.72 17.44
N ASP A 418 7.70 -4.87 16.90
CA ASP A 418 7.94 -5.50 15.60
C ASP A 418 7.85 -7.02 15.80
N GLY A 419 6.63 -7.57 15.76
CA GLY A 419 6.30 -8.97 16.06
C GLY A 419 6.98 -10.07 15.22
N LEU A 420 8.04 -9.73 14.47
CA LEU A 420 8.95 -10.67 13.82
C LEU A 420 10.19 -10.98 14.66
N ASP A 421 10.59 -10.12 15.62
CA ASP A 421 11.85 -10.32 16.36
C ASP A 421 11.64 -11.00 17.72
N ARG A 422 12.25 -12.19 17.83
CA ARG A 422 12.77 -12.91 19.01
C ARG A 422 12.04 -12.97 20.36
N SER A 423 10.86 -12.38 20.59
CA SER A 423 10.15 -12.65 21.84
C SER A 423 9.59 -14.07 21.80
N SER A 424 10.28 -15.00 22.45
CA SER A 424 9.73 -16.30 22.77
C SER A 424 8.40 -16.06 23.49
N MET A 425 7.29 -16.53 22.90
CA MET A 425 6.03 -16.71 23.63
C MET A 425 6.15 -17.76 24.76
N TRP A 426 7.33 -18.35 24.90
CA TRP A 426 7.70 -19.31 25.92
C TRP A 426 8.88 -18.70 26.69
N GLY A 427 8.59 -18.05 27.82
CA GLY A 427 9.61 -17.84 28.85
C GLY A 427 10.06 -19.22 29.33
N GLU A 428 11.37 -19.43 29.45
CA GLU A 428 11.93 -20.68 29.99
C GLU A 428 11.58 -20.89 31.47
N ASP A 429 10.96 -19.92 32.15
CA ASP A 429 10.51 -20.05 33.53
C ASP A 429 9.04 -19.59 33.68
N GLY A 430 8.14 -20.57 33.71
CA GLY A 430 6.83 -20.59 34.39
C GLY A 430 5.96 -19.33 34.44
N THR A 431 5.03 -19.18 33.50
CA THR A 431 3.55 -19.33 33.70
C THR A 431 2.81 -18.84 32.46
N ALA A 432 2.14 -19.76 31.78
CA ALA A 432 1.31 -19.45 30.63
C ALA A 432 -0.01 -18.83 31.11
N ILE A 433 -0.32 -17.60 30.72
CA ILE A 433 -1.70 -17.10 30.79
C ILE A 433 -2.42 -17.65 29.55
N VAL A 434 -2.86 -18.89 29.66
CA VAL A 434 -3.83 -19.53 28.77
C VAL A 434 -5.10 -19.69 29.57
N ASP A 435 -6.08 -18.80 29.34
CA ASP A 435 -7.45 -19.04 29.77
C ASP A 435 -8.21 -19.73 28.63
N PHE A 436 -8.66 -20.94 28.92
CA PHE A 436 -9.28 -21.89 28.02
C PHE A 436 -10.78 -21.62 27.90
N SER A 437 -11.20 -20.92 26.84
CA SER A 437 -12.49 -21.16 26.19
C SER A 437 -12.49 -20.62 24.76
N THR A 438 -12.48 -21.56 23.80
CA THR A 438 -12.74 -21.40 22.35
C THR A 438 -11.87 -20.40 21.56
N TYR A 439 -10.93 -20.95 20.76
CA TYR A 439 -10.26 -20.34 19.60
C TYR A 439 -9.64 -18.94 19.81
N ARG A 440 -8.69 -18.80 20.74
CA ARG A 440 -7.92 -17.56 20.95
C ARG A 440 -6.45 -17.77 20.60
N TRP A 441 -5.96 -17.04 19.60
CA TRP A 441 -4.52 -16.94 19.31
C TRP A 441 -4.12 -15.48 19.12
N SER A 442 -2.96 -15.13 19.68
CA SER A 442 -2.31 -13.83 19.57
C SER A 442 -1.23 -13.90 18.50
N VAL A 443 -1.50 -13.32 17.34
CA VAL A 443 -0.57 -13.10 16.26
C VAL A 443 0.05 -11.71 16.43
N GLY A 444 1.34 -11.52 16.19
CA GLY A 444 1.87 -10.17 15.95
C GLY A 444 1.50 -9.75 14.53
N MET A 445 0.38 -9.05 14.33
CA MET A 445 0.19 -8.25 13.13
C MET A 445 0.60 -6.82 13.43
N TRP A 446 1.24 -6.20 12.45
CA TRP A 446 1.71 -4.84 12.53
C TRP A 446 0.52 -3.90 12.71
N GLY A 447 0.33 -3.38 13.92
CA GLY A 447 -0.31 -2.10 14.15
C GLY A 447 0.78 -1.17 14.62
N TRP A 448 1.11 -0.15 13.84
CA TRP A 448 2.16 0.78 14.23
C TRP A 448 1.58 2.11 14.68
N MET A 449 2.07 2.61 15.81
CA MET A 449 1.79 3.96 16.28
C MET A 449 2.59 4.98 15.48
N VAL A 450 1.92 6.03 14.99
CA VAL A 450 2.57 7.18 14.36
C VAL A 450 3.10 8.13 15.43
N GLU A 451 4.16 8.87 15.11
CA GLU A 451 5.01 9.66 16.00
C GLU A 451 4.21 10.55 16.99
N ASN A 452 4.79 10.77 18.19
CA ASN A 452 4.31 11.56 19.36
C ASN A 452 3.76 10.77 20.57
N CYS A 453 4.09 9.49 20.69
CA CYS A 453 3.80 8.72 21.91
C CYS A 453 5.02 8.70 22.85
N ASN A 454 4.87 9.20 24.08
CA ASN A 454 5.82 8.99 25.15
C ASN A 454 5.42 7.72 25.91
N THR A 455 6.17 6.64 25.69
CA THR A 455 6.13 5.49 26.59
C THR A 455 7.20 5.71 27.68
N PHE A 456 6.81 6.25 28.83
CA PHE A 456 7.75 6.38 29.95
C PHE A 456 8.23 4.97 30.38
N GLY A 457 9.55 4.77 30.43
CA GLY A 457 10.12 3.52 30.95
C GLY A 457 10.07 2.33 29.98
N CYS A 458 10.32 2.57 28.69
CA CYS A 458 10.38 1.54 27.64
C CYS A 458 11.55 0.56 27.83
N ASN A 459 11.50 -0.26 28.89
CA ASN A 459 12.24 -1.51 28.92
C ASN A 459 11.58 -2.41 27.87
N GLU A 460 12.31 -2.73 26.80
CA GLU A 460 11.88 -3.50 25.62
C GLU A 460 11.14 -4.81 25.97
N ARG A 461 11.27 -5.32 27.19
CA ARG A 461 10.67 -6.57 27.65
C ARG A 461 9.17 -6.52 27.99
N ARG A 462 8.49 -5.36 28.02
CA ARG A 462 7.16 -5.26 28.67
C ARG A 462 5.97 -4.83 27.80
N MET A 463 6.15 -4.33 26.57
CA MET A 463 5.02 -4.13 25.65
C MET A 463 4.76 -5.40 24.83
N LYS A 464 3.50 -5.83 24.73
CA LYS A 464 3.09 -6.91 23.82
C LYS A 464 1.99 -6.43 22.87
N SER A 465 2.18 -6.68 21.59
CA SER A 465 1.10 -6.60 20.60
C SER A 465 0.38 -7.95 20.56
N ILE A 466 -0.94 -7.93 20.68
CA ILE A 466 -1.78 -9.12 20.51
C ILE A 466 -2.71 -8.87 19.34
N THR A 467 -2.60 -9.68 18.29
CA THR A 467 -3.60 -9.73 17.22
C THR A 467 -4.41 -11.01 17.31
N GLN A 468 -5.69 -10.90 17.62
CA GLN A 468 -6.61 -12.01 17.55
C GLN A 468 -7.28 -12.03 16.19
N ILE A 469 -7.36 -13.21 15.58
CA ILE A 469 -7.98 -13.38 14.27
C ILE A 469 -9.03 -14.47 14.35
N ASN A 470 -10.29 -14.07 14.24
CA ASN A 470 -11.41 -14.98 14.11
C ASN A 470 -11.81 -15.02 12.64
N ARG A 471 -11.85 -16.22 12.08
CA ARG A 471 -12.33 -16.49 10.72
C ARG A 471 -13.51 -17.44 10.82
N THR A 472 -14.66 -17.02 10.33
CA THR A 472 -15.83 -17.90 10.17
C THR A 472 -15.88 -18.39 8.72
N GLY A 473 -15.87 -19.72 8.54
CA GLY A 473 -15.81 -20.39 7.23
C GLY A 473 -17.15 -20.43 6.49
N SER A 474 -17.05 -20.80 5.20
CA SER A 474 -18.03 -20.68 4.11
C SER A 474 -19.51 -20.70 4.50
N LEU A 475 -20.25 -19.65 4.14
CA LEU A 475 -21.72 -19.63 4.24
C LEU A 475 -22.40 -20.56 3.22
N PHE A 476 -21.64 -21.21 2.34
CA PHE A 476 -22.15 -22.11 1.31
C PHE A 476 -21.19 -23.29 1.14
N ASP A 477 -21.56 -24.43 1.70
CA ASP A 477 -21.23 -25.75 1.14
C ASP A 477 -22.34 -26.13 0.14
#